data_AF-A0A955L1Y8-F1
#
_entry.id   AF-A0A955L1Y8-F1
#
_cell.length_a   1.000
_cell.length_b   1.000
_cell.length_c   1.000
_cell.angle_alpha   90.00
_cell.angle_beta   90.00
_cell.angle_gamma   90.00
#
_symmetry.space_group_name_H-M   'P 1'
#
loop_
_entity.id
_entity.type
_entity.pdbx_description
1 polymer ?
#
loop_
_entity_poly.entity_id
_entity_poly.type
_entity_poly.pdbx_seq_one_letter_code
_entity_poly.pdbx_strand_id
1 'polypeptide(L)'
;MSKPRLVISAAHTSMSPGSIYKDLREFDLTRKILEKCVKHLKEQNIEHSAVPVDLQLLDRIDWINKTGYTEEKGDVFIEVHVNDGGKRGIEGWYAGKDEEKNNAKKFAEIVQDELIDKSKYESQGVHSEFDHELGSLLILNQTNPISAAFELLYIDNEEDYKILKDEAKLDELAKTFVLAIKKYIDNPPTLFKVEKKKGNNPFGAIGSSFPNFNNPFAKNDDPFAMEEEDDSSDDGDGMMMDRDQRKTMIIDNYKKLLGKEPSQPDLNQYLNTGISKDKLIKKIIESPDHEKLVKDAEDAEELRTKTGKMEAELKQLQARVKDMHAMQEHLKKLLQHKDIQIKQMQDALVKKGVIRNGEYFDPNRVS
;
A
#
# COMPACT_ATOMS: atom_id res chain seq x y z
N MET A 1 -23.17 11.73 15.59
CA MET A 1 -21.71 11.62 15.40
C MET A 1 -21.13 13.02 15.57
N SER A 2 -19.88 13.16 16.02
CA SER A 2 -19.15 14.43 15.90
C SER A 2 -19.04 14.81 14.41
N LYS A 3 -18.94 16.11 14.10
CA LYS A 3 -18.67 16.52 12.72
C LYS A 3 -17.30 15.95 12.26
N PRO A 4 -17.17 15.52 11.00
CA PRO A 4 -15.88 15.18 10.40
C PRO A 4 -14.83 16.27 10.62
N ARG A 5 -13.59 15.86 10.93
CA ARG A 5 -12.44 16.76 10.97
C ARG A 5 -11.59 16.54 9.73
N LEU A 6 -10.90 17.58 9.27
CA LEU A 6 -10.10 17.56 8.05
C LEU A 6 -8.59 17.53 8.35
N VAL A 7 -7.86 16.67 7.65
CA VAL A 7 -6.41 16.84 7.44
C VAL A 7 -6.19 17.23 5.98
N ILE A 8 -5.35 18.24 5.72
CA ILE A 8 -5.08 18.70 4.35
C ILE A 8 -3.57 18.87 4.11
N SER A 9 -3.10 18.41 2.95
CA SER A 9 -1.70 18.37 2.55
C SER A 9 -1.50 18.99 1.15
N ALA A 10 -0.29 19.49 0.89
CA ALA A 10 0.18 19.84 -0.45
C ALA A 10 1.14 18.76 -0.94
N ALA A 11 0.93 18.24 -2.14
CA ALA A 11 1.80 17.25 -2.76
C ALA A 11 3.24 17.74 -2.96
N HIS A 12 4.15 16.79 -3.17
CA HIS A 12 5.54 17.01 -3.59
C HIS A 12 6.44 17.69 -2.55
N THR A 13 7.72 17.78 -2.88
CA THR A 13 8.78 18.41 -2.06
C THR A 13 9.72 19.24 -2.94
N SER A 14 10.54 20.11 -2.35
CA SER A 14 11.49 20.90 -3.15
C SER A 14 12.49 20.02 -3.91
N MET A 15 12.75 18.82 -3.38
CA MET A 15 13.65 17.81 -3.95
C MET A 15 12.99 16.94 -5.03
N SER A 16 11.66 16.83 -5.00
CA SER A 16 10.85 16.09 -5.96
C SER A 16 9.62 16.95 -6.25
N PRO A 17 9.73 17.93 -7.16
CA PRO A 17 8.78 19.03 -7.28
C PRO A 17 7.50 18.69 -8.05
N GLY A 18 7.30 17.42 -8.40
CA GLY A 18 6.25 17.00 -9.31
C GLY A 18 6.48 17.54 -10.72
N SER A 19 5.38 17.83 -11.41
CA SER A 19 5.41 18.30 -12.79
C SER A 19 5.93 19.73 -12.92
N ILE A 20 6.67 19.99 -13.99
CA ILE A 20 7.24 21.30 -14.31
C ILE A 20 6.84 21.66 -15.73
N TYR A 21 6.18 22.81 -15.89
CA TYR A 21 5.76 23.31 -17.19
C TYR A 21 5.98 24.82 -17.26
N LYS A 22 6.79 25.25 -18.24
CA LYS A 22 7.21 26.65 -18.42
C LYS A 22 7.80 27.22 -17.11
N ASP A 23 7.18 28.26 -16.55
CA ASP A 23 7.61 28.90 -15.29
C ASP A 23 6.89 28.37 -14.04
N LEU A 24 6.08 27.33 -14.16
CA LEU A 24 5.35 26.72 -13.05
C LEU A 24 5.96 25.38 -12.63
N ARG A 25 5.92 25.11 -11.32
CA ARG A 25 6.26 23.83 -10.70
C ARG A 25 5.08 23.42 -9.83
N GLU A 26 4.63 22.18 -9.95
CA GLU A 26 3.48 21.65 -9.21
C GLU A 26 3.65 21.87 -7.70
N PHE A 27 4.82 21.55 -7.16
CA PHE A 27 5.19 21.82 -5.76
C PHE A 27 4.92 23.25 -5.28
N ASP A 28 5.20 24.27 -6.10
CA ASP A 28 4.94 25.66 -5.70
C ASP A 28 3.44 25.96 -5.72
N LEU A 29 2.73 25.41 -6.71
CA LEU A 29 1.29 25.60 -6.90
C LEU A 29 0.50 24.93 -5.77
N THR A 30 0.78 23.68 -5.44
CA THR A 30 0.05 22.93 -4.40
C THR A 30 0.20 23.61 -3.04
N ARG A 31 1.38 24.15 -2.72
CA ARG A 31 1.61 24.95 -1.51
C ARG A 31 0.81 26.25 -1.50
N LYS A 32 0.79 26.98 -2.61
CA LYS A 32 -0.03 28.21 -2.75
C LYS A 32 -1.51 27.92 -2.61
N ILE A 33 -2.00 26.85 -3.23
CA ILE A 33 -3.39 26.43 -3.13
C ILE A 33 -3.71 26.02 -1.69
N LEU A 34 -2.85 25.22 -1.04
CA LEU A 34 -3.00 24.84 0.36
C LEU A 34 -3.09 26.06 1.28
N GLU A 35 -2.22 27.06 1.12
CA GLU A 35 -2.26 28.30 1.91
C GLU A 35 -3.61 29.02 1.78
N LYS A 36 -4.12 29.16 0.55
CA LYS A 36 -5.43 29.75 0.28
C LYS A 36 -6.57 28.89 0.85
N CYS A 37 -6.50 27.56 0.72
CA CYS A 37 -7.47 26.65 1.33
C CYS A 37 -7.48 26.79 2.85
N VAL A 38 -6.32 26.84 3.52
CA VAL A 38 -6.23 27.02 4.98
C VAL A 38 -6.86 28.35 5.42
N LYS A 39 -6.64 29.43 4.67
CA LYS A 39 -7.32 30.72 4.91
C LYS A 39 -8.85 30.55 4.86
N HIS A 40 -9.39 29.95 3.79
CA HIS A 40 -10.84 29.77 3.64
C HIS A 40 -11.44 28.76 4.62
N LEU A 41 -10.70 27.70 5.00
CA LEU A 41 -11.13 26.74 6.02
C LEU A 41 -11.36 27.43 7.37
N LYS A 42 -10.48 28.37 7.74
CA LYS A 42 -10.64 29.21 8.95
C LYS A 42 -11.87 30.11 8.85
N GLU A 43 -12.08 30.77 7.72
CA GLU A 43 -13.26 31.62 7.47
C GLU A 43 -14.58 30.83 7.58
N GLN A 44 -14.57 29.55 7.17
CA GLN A 44 -15.73 28.65 7.26
C GLN A 44 -15.89 27.95 8.62
N ASN A 45 -15.01 28.23 9.60
CA ASN A 45 -14.96 27.55 10.91
C ASN A 45 -14.89 26.01 10.79
N ILE A 46 -14.13 25.49 9.83
CA ILE A 46 -13.89 24.06 9.67
C ILE A 46 -12.71 23.65 10.55
N GLU A 47 -12.90 22.65 11.40
CA GLU A 47 -11.80 22.06 12.18
C GLU A 47 -10.85 21.31 11.25
N HIS A 48 -9.59 21.76 11.21
CA HIS A 48 -8.59 21.20 10.29
C HIS A 48 -7.18 21.16 10.89
N SER A 49 -6.37 20.23 10.38
CA SER A 49 -4.91 20.19 10.54
C SER A 49 -4.24 20.26 9.17
N ALA A 50 -3.35 21.24 8.96
CA ALA A 50 -2.53 21.31 7.76
C ALA A 50 -1.21 20.56 8.01
N VAL A 51 -0.86 19.66 7.10
CA VAL A 51 0.39 18.89 7.18
C VAL A 51 1.58 19.85 6.95
N PRO A 52 2.68 19.75 7.71
CA PRO A 52 3.89 20.52 7.44
C PRO A 52 4.36 20.33 6.00
N VAL A 53 4.62 21.43 5.31
CA VAL A 53 5.13 21.41 3.94
C VAL A 53 6.53 20.77 3.90
N ASP A 54 6.89 20.19 2.74
CA ASP A 54 8.19 19.55 2.48
C ASP A 54 8.49 18.22 3.17
N LEU A 55 7.51 17.63 3.87
CA LEU A 55 7.67 16.26 4.34
C LEU A 55 7.74 15.28 3.17
N GLN A 56 8.73 14.38 3.20
CA GLN A 56 8.81 13.24 2.29
C GLN A 56 7.60 12.33 2.50
N LEU A 57 7.23 11.55 1.47
CA LEU A 57 5.99 10.77 1.44
C LEU A 57 5.75 9.92 2.70
N LEU A 58 6.75 9.15 3.15
CA LEU A 58 6.60 8.28 4.32
C LEU A 58 6.49 9.07 5.62
N ASP A 59 7.26 10.16 5.78
CA ASP A 59 7.21 11.02 6.96
C ASP A 59 5.86 11.76 7.04
N ARG A 60 5.31 12.12 5.89
CA ARG A 60 3.99 12.74 5.75
C ARG A 60 2.88 11.79 6.20
N ILE A 61 2.90 10.54 5.72
CA ILE A 61 1.98 9.48 6.15
C ILE A 61 2.07 9.27 7.66
N ASP A 62 3.28 9.13 8.19
CA ASP A 62 3.52 8.94 9.62
C ASP A 62 3.00 10.12 10.45
N TRP A 63 3.24 11.36 9.99
CA TRP A 63 2.71 12.56 10.63
C TRP A 63 1.18 12.55 10.68
N ILE A 64 0.52 12.27 9.54
CA ILE A 64 -0.95 12.19 9.45
C ILE A 64 -1.49 11.14 10.42
N ASN A 65 -0.89 9.95 10.45
CA ASN A 65 -1.36 8.85 11.29
C ASN A 65 -1.19 9.12 12.79
N LYS A 66 -0.21 9.96 13.18
CA LYS A 66 0.02 10.40 14.56
C LYS A 66 -0.95 11.49 15.04
N THR A 67 -1.73 12.11 14.16
CA THR A 67 -2.71 13.14 14.55
C THR A 67 -3.91 12.61 15.33
N GLY A 68 -4.18 11.30 15.27
CA GLY A 68 -5.37 10.68 15.87
C GLY A 68 -6.66 10.88 15.07
N TYR A 69 -6.54 11.30 13.80
CA TYR A 69 -7.63 11.31 12.82
C TYR A 69 -7.80 9.90 12.25
N THR A 70 -9.04 9.44 12.15
CA THR A 70 -9.37 8.05 11.82
C THR A 70 -10.68 7.95 11.06
N GLU A 71 -10.78 7.02 10.11
CA GLU A 71 -12.02 6.71 9.39
C GLU A 71 -13.18 6.37 10.34
N GLU A 72 -12.95 5.67 11.46
CA GLU A 72 -14.03 5.30 12.39
C GLU A 72 -14.72 6.50 13.05
N LYS A 73 -14.05 7.66 13.09
CA LYS A 73 -14.60 8.93 13.58
C LYS A 73 -15.22 9.78 12.46
N GLY A 74 -15.16 9.31 11.22
CA GLY A 74 -15.54 10.05 10.03
C GLY A 74 -14.56 11.17 9.67
N ASP A 75 -13.32 11.11 10.16
CA ASP A 75 -12.31 12.08 9.79
C ASP A 75 -11.85 11.86 8.34
N VAL A 76 -11.52 12.94 7.66
CA VAL A 76 -11.13 12.93 6.24
C VAL A 76 -9.73 13.50 6.04
N PHE A 77 -9.05 13.03 5.01
CA PHE A 77 -7.77 13.53 4.53
C PHE A 77 -7.85 13.90 3.05
N ILE A 78 -7.29 15.07 2.70
CA ILE A 78 -7.15 15.54 1.32
C ILE A 78 -5.68 15.84 1.02
N GLU A 79 -5.17 15.30 -0.08
CA GLU A 79 -3.94 15.79 -0.71
C GLU A 79 -4.23 16.63 -1.96
N VAL A 80 -3.63 17.81 -2.03
CA VAL A 80 -3.76 18.72 -3.17
C VAL A 80 -2.61 18.51 -4.14
N HIS A 81 -2.97 18.26 -5.39
CA HIS A 81 -2.08 18.12 -6.54
C HIS A 81 -2.48 19.08 -7.68
N VAL A 82 -1.62 19.18 -8.70
CA VAL A 82 -1.94 19.81 -10.00
C VAL A 82 -1.39 18.90 -11.09
N ASN A 83 -2.25 18.52 -12.03
CA ASN A 83 -1.97 17.42 -12.95
C ASN A 83 -1.10 17.82 -14.13
N ASP A 84 -0.70 16.83 -14.93
CA ASP A 84 -0.21 17.00 -16.30
C ASP A 84 -0.82 15.92 -17.24
N GLY A 85 -0.39 15.88 -18.50
CA GLY A 85 -0.84 14.88 -19.47
C GLY A 85 -1.82 15.43 -20.51
N GLY A 86 -1.87 16.74 -20.69
CA GLY A 86 -2.51 17.41 -21.82
C GLY A 86 -4.05 17.46 -21.81
N LYS A 87 -4.69 17.08 -20.70
CA LYS A 87 -6.15 17.25 -20.50
C LYS A 87 -6.44 18.61 -19.86
N ARG A 88 -7.63 18.81 -19.27
CA ARG A 88 -7.98 20.02 -18.51
C ARG A 88 -9.04 19.75 -17.45
N GLY A 89 -9.14 20.62 -16.46
CA GLY A 89 -10.14 20.54 -15.39
C GLY A 89 -9.68 19.74 -14.19
N ILE A 90 -10.61 19.13 -13.46
CA ILE A 90 -10.35 18.53 -12.14
C ILE A 90 -10.60 17.02 -12.18
N GLU A 91 -9.70 16.25 -11.58
CA GLU A 91 -9.90 14.84 -11.21
C GLU A 91 -9.71 14.63 -9.71
N GLY A 92 -10.34 13.57 -9.21
CA GLY A 92 -10.23 13.10 -7.85
C GLY A 92 -9.78 11.64 -7.82
N TRP A 93 -9.01 11.29 -6.81
CA TRP A 93 -8.54 9.94 -6.53
C TRP A 93 -8.93 9.54 -5.11
N TYR A 94 -9.37 8.29 -4.90
CA TYR A 94 -9.75 7.80 -3.56
C TYR A 94 -9.07 6.48 -3.21
N ALA A 95 -8.91 6.23 -1.91
CA ALA A 95 -8.38 4.96 -1.41
C ALA A 95 -9.35 3.79 -1.58
N GLY A 96 -8.80 2.62 -1.91
CA GLY A 96 -9.57 1.40 -2.05
C GLY A 96 -10.15 1.19 -3.45
N LYS A 97 -10.82 0.05 -3.64
CA LYS A 97 -11.39 -0.35 -4.94
C LYS A 97 -12.66 0.42 -5.26
N ASP A 98 -13.00 0.41 -6.55
CA ASP A 98 -14.28 0.91 -7.04
C ASP A 98 -15.44 0.00 -6.62
N GLU A 99 -15.98 0.29 -5.43
CA GLU A 99 -17.06 -0.46 -4.81
C GLU A 99 -18.11 0.52 -4.24
N GLU A 100 -19.40 0.16 -4.32
CA GLU A 100 -20.50 0.99 -3.78
C GLU A 100 -20.33 1.28 -2.27
N LYS A 101 -19.72 0.35 -1.55
CA LYS A 101 -19.48 0.41 -0.10
C LYS A 101 -18.12 1.02 0.28
N ASN A 102 -17.64 2.01 -0.47
CA ASN A 102 -16.40 2.71 -0.18
C ASN A 102 -16.66 4.14 0.33
N ASN A 103 -16.24 4.43 1.57
CA ASN A 103 -16.39 5.75 2.17
C ASN A 103 -15.53 6.83 1.49
N ALA A 104 -14.32 6.48 1.05
CA ALA A 104 -13.40 7.37 0.35
C ALA A 104 -13.94 7.74 -1.03
N LYS A 105 -14.52 6.79 -1.76
CA LYS A 105 -15.23 7.05 -3.02
C LYS A 105 -16.33 8.09 -2.84
N LYS A 106 -17.25 7.85 -1.90
CA LYS A 106 -18.35 8.80 -1.62
C LYS A 106 -17.87 10.18 -1.22
N PHE A 107 -16.81 10.24 -0.42
CA PHE A 107 -16.18 11.50 -0.05
C PHE A 107 -15.66 12.24 -1.28
N ALA A 108 -14.87 11.56 -2.12
CA ALA A 108 -14.31 12.14 -3.33
C ALA A 108 -15.39 12.60 -4.32
N GLU A 109 -16.45 11.80 -4.55
CA GLU A 109 -17.60 12.14 -5.39
C GLU A 109 -18.34 13.40 -4.90
N ILE A 110 -18.69 13.46 -3.60
CA ILE A 110 -19.43 14.61 -3.05
C ILE A 110 -18.62 15.91 -3.20
N VAL A 111 -17.31 15.85 -2.93
CA VAL A 111 -16.43 17.01 -3.04
C VAL A 111 -16.23 17.40 -4.50
N GLN A 112 -15.95 16.44 -5.40
CA GLN A 112 -15.76 16.75 -6.81
C GLN A 112 -17.03 17.30 -7.45
N ASP A 113 -18.19 16.68 -7.22
CA ASP A 113 -19.45 17.12 -7.81
C ASP A 113 -19.78 18.57 -7.42
N GLU A 114 -19.60 18.92 -6.15
CA GLU A 114 -19.83 20.28 -5.67
C GLU A 114 -18.80 21.28 -6.19
N LEU A 115 -17.53 20.86 -6.28
CA LEU A 115 -16.47 21.70 -6.84
C LEU A 115 -16.73 21.99 -8.31
N ILE A 116 -17.08 20.99 -9.11
CA ILE A 116 -17.41 21.13 -10.53
C ILE A 116 -18.68 21.97 -10.71
N ASP A 117 -19.72 21.72 -9.92
CA ASP A 117 -20.95 22.51 -10.01
C ASP A 117 -20.70 23.99 -9.71
N LYS A 118 -19.86 24.32 -8.74
CA LYS A 118 -19.58 25.73 -8.43
C LYS A 118 -18.56 26.39 -9.36
N SER A 119 -17.48 25.70 -9.70
CA SER A 119 -16.38 26.27 -10.51
C SER A 119 -16.68 26.27 -12.00
N LYS A 120 -17.56 25.37 -12.46
CA LYS A 120 -17.82 25.10 -13.88
C LYS A 120 -16.58 24.67 -14.67
N TYR A 121 -15.53 24.19 -13.99
CA TYR A 121 -14.40 23.53 -14.64
C TYR A 121 -14.81 22.16 -15.17
N GLU A 122 -14.02 21.63 -16.11
CA GLU A 122 -14.28 20.32 -16.68
C GLU A 122 -14.05 19.23 -15.63
N SER A 123 -14.92 18.22 -15.61
CA SER A 123 -14.74 17.05 -14.75
C SER A 123 -14.02 15.97 -15.53
N GLN A 124 -12.95 15.45 -14.94
CA GLN A 124 -12.24 14.27 -15.40
C GLN A 124 -12.64 13.01 -14.62
N GLY A 125 -13.65 13.12 -13.75
CA GLY A 125 -14.17 12.02 -12.94
C GLY A 125 -13.37 11.76 -11.66
N VAL A 126 -13.87 10.81 -10.88
CA VAL A 126 -13.29 10.32 -9.62
C VAL A 126 -12.86 8.88 -9.84
N HIS A 127 -11.60 8.56 -9.54
CA HIS A 127 -10.98 7.28 -9.87
C HIS A 127 -10.45 6.57 -8.62
N SER A 128 -10.43 5.24 -8.65
CA SER A 128 -9.81 4.49 -7.56
C SER A 128 -8.29 4.59 -7.70
N GLU A 129 -7.57 4.64 -6.59
CA GLU A 129 -6.09 4.66 -6.61
C GLU A 129 -5.46 3.49 -7.38
N PHE A 130 -6.19 2.37 -7.53
CA PHE A 130 -5.71 1.19 -8.25
C PHE A 130 -5.72 1.39 -9.77
N ASP A 131 -6.44 2.39 -10.26
CA ASP A 131 -6.50 2.75 -11.68
C ASP A 131 -5.34 3.69 -12.08
N HIS A 132 -4.58 4.19 -11.10
CA HIS A 132 -3.39 5.00 -11.33
C HIS A 132 -2.28 4.15 -11.96
N GLU A 133 -1.41 4.75 -12.78
CA GLU A 133 -0.30 4.05 -13.46
C GLU A 133 0.71 3.40 -12.49
N LEU A 134 0.73 3.87 -11.24
CA LEU A 134 1.55 3.32 -10.15
C LEU A 134 0.93 2.06 -9.51
N GLY A 135 -0.30 1.72 -9.89
CA GLY A 135 -1.10 0.61 -9.36
C GLY A 135 -1.66 0.85 -7.95
N SER A 136 -1.18 1.85 -7.21
CA SER A 136 -1.75 2.32 -5.94
C SER A 136 -1.06 3.62 -5.49
N LEU A 137 -1.80 4.49 -4.79
CA LEU A 137 -1.29 5.76 -4.28
C LEU A 137 -1.05 5.64 -2.76
N LEU A 138 0.21 5.48 -2.37
CA LEU A 138 0.57 5.18 -0.97
C LEU A 138 0.00 6.18 0.04
N ILE A 139 -0.05 7.47 -0.31
CA ILE A 139 -0.58 8.50 0.59
C ILE A 139 -2.07 8.27 0.91
N LEU A 140 -2.83 7.71 -0.04
CA LEU A 140 -4.25 7.42 0.15
C LEU A 140 -4.41 6.13 0.96
N ASN A 141 -3.71 5.06 0.60
CA ASN A 141 -3.92 3.75 1.23
C ASN A 141 -3.22 3.53 2.58
N GLN A 142 -2.20 4.34 2.92
CA GLN A 142 -1.47 4.20 4.19
C GLN A 142 -1.92 5.23 5.25
N THR A 143 -2.88 6.11 4.96
CA THR A 143 -3.40 7.06 5.94
C THR A 143 -4.66 6.51 6.64
N ASN A 144 -4.78 6.78 7.94
CA ASN A 144 -5.89 6.30 8.77
C ASN A 144 -7.26 6.99 8.51
N PRO A 145 -7.34 8.28 8.11
CA PRO A 145 -8.61 8.94 7.77
C PRO A 145 -9.16 8.47 6.41
N ILE A 146 -10.42 8.81 6.13
CA ILE A 146 -11.01 8.64 4.79
C ILE A 146 -10.25 9.55 3.82
N SER A 147 -9.51 8.98 2.87
CA SER A 147 -8.51 9.71 2.09
C SER A 147 -8.90 9.90 0.63
N ALA A 148 -8.63 11.11 0.12
CA ALA A 148 -8.73 11.45 -1.30
C ALA A 148 -7.59 12.38 -1.72
N ALA A 149 -7.19 12.33 -2.98
CA ALA A 149 -6.34 13.33 -3.61
C ALA A 149 -7.13 14.06 -4.70
N PHE A 150 -6.88 15.34 -4.87
CA PHE A 150 -7.52 16.15 -5.91
C PHE A 150 -6.47 16.84 -6.74
N GLU A 151 -6.55 16.59 -8.04
CA GLU A 151 -5.76 17.22 -9.08
C GLU A 151 -6.51 18.47 -9.54
N LEU A 152 -6.05 19.63 -9.09
CA LEU A 152 -6.74 20.90 -9.31
C LEU A 152 -6.17 21.60 -10.55
N LEU A 153 -6.72 21.24 -11.72
CA LEU A 153 -6.30 21.71 -13.05
C LEU A 153 -5.04 21.01 -13.59
N TYR A 154 -4.78 21.19 -14.89
CA TYR A 154 -3.63 20.62 -15.59
C TYR A 154 -2.58 21.70 -15.89
N ILE A 155 -1.37 21.54 -15.35
CA ILE A 155 -0.28 22.52 -15.46
C ILE A 155 0.19 22.74 -16.90
N ASP A 156 0.07 21.72 -17.75
CA ASP A 156 0.51 21.71 -19.14
C ASP A 156 -0.58 22.08 -20.16
N ASN A 157 -1.79 22.40 -19.68
CA ASN A 157 -2.89 22.88 -20.50
C ASN A 157 -2.91 24.42 -20.54
N GLU A 158 -2.98 25.01 -21.73
CA GLU A 158 -2.88 26.47 -21.90
C GLU A 158 -3.97 27.29 -21.19
N GLU A 159 -5.20 26.77 -21.03
CA GLU A 159 -6.26 27.51 -20.35
C GLU A 159 -6.16 27.39 -18.83
N ASP A 160 -5.91 26.19 -18.34
CA ASP A 160 -5.68 25.91 -16.92
C ASP A 160 -4.39 26.62 -16.42
N TYR A 161 -3.35 26.64 -17.25
CA TYR A 161 -2.10 27.38 -16.99
C TYR A 161 -2.35 28.85 -16.70
N LYS A 162 -3.24 29.51 -17.46
CA LYS A 162 -3.60 30.92 -17.21
C LYS A 162 -4.31 31.09 -15.88
N ILE A 163 -5.11 30.11 -15.47
CA ILE A 163 -5.79 30.11 -14.16
C ILE A 163 -4.76 29.93 -13.04
N LEU A 164 -3.85 28.97 -13.19
CA LEU A 164 -2.80 28.65 -12.20
C LEU A 164 -1.82 29.81 -11.97
N LYS A 165 -1.63 30.69 -12.97
CA LYS A 165 -0.83 31.94 -12.83
C LYS A 165 -1.58 33.11 -12.22
N ASP A 166 -2.91 33.08 -12.22
CA ASP A 166 -3.75 34.18 -11.77
C ASP A 166 -4.08 34.01 -10.28
N GLU A 167 -3.47 34.84 -9.44
CA GLU A 167 -3.62 34.77 -7.98
C GLU A 167 -5.07 34.94 -7.50
N ALA A 168 -5.90 35.69 -8.22
CA ALA A 168 -7.30 35.89 -7.88
C ALA A 168 -8.14 34.65 -8.25
N LYS A 169 -7.90 34.07 -9.43
CA LYS A 169 -8.58 32.82 -9.82
C LYS A 169 -8.14 31.64 -8.96
N LEU A 170 -6.88 31.61 -8.53
CA LEU A 170 -6.38 30.58 -7.62
C LEU A 170 -7.04 30.68 -6.22
N ASP A 171 -7.30 31.90 -5.73
CA ASP A 171 -8.07 32.13 -4.47
C ASP A 171 -9.54 31.72 -4.66
N GLU A 172 -10.15 32.03 -5.81
CA GLU A 172 -11.51 31.58 -6.14
C GLU A 172 -11.63 30.05 -6.22
N LEU A 173 -10.67 29.37 -6.85
CA LEU A 173 -10.60 27.91 -6.91
C LEU A 173 -10.47 27.31 -5.50
N ALA A 174 -9.53 27.82 -4.69
CA ALA A 174 -9.33 27.36 -3.31
C ALA A 174 -10.57 27.58 -2.44
N LYS A 175 -11.23 28.74 -2.56
CA LYS A 175 -12.49 29.04 -1.87
C LYS A 175 -13.59 28.06 -2.28
N THR A 176 -13.73 27.81 -3.58
CA THR A 176 -14.74 26.91 -4.12
C THR A 176 -14.51 25.48 -3.65
N PHE A 177 -13.25 25.03 -3.65
CA PHE A 177 -12.87 23.73 -3.12
C PHE A 177 -13.18 23.58 -1.63
N VAL A 178 -12.90 24.61 -0.83
CA VAL A 178 -13.28 24.61 0.60
C VAL A 178 -14.80 24.56 0.79
N LEU A 179 -15.59 25.25 -0.04
CA LEU A 179 -17.05 25.15 0.02
C LEU A 179 -17.55 23.75 -0.35
N ALA A 180 -16.88 23.06 -1.28
CA ALA A 180 -17.17 21.67 -1.61
C ALA A 180 -16.87 20.72 -0.44
N ILE A 181 -15.71 20.89 0.20
CA ILE A 181 -15.36 20.15 1.43
C ILE A 181 -16.38 20.43 2.54
N LYS A 182 -16.80 21.68 2.70
CA LYS A 182 -17.80 22.09 3.69
C LYS A 182 -19.13 21.34 3.49
N LYS A 183 -19.58 21.15 2.25
CA LYS A 183 -20.81 20.41 1.96
C LYS A 183 -20.77 19.00 2.53
N TYR A 184 -19.64 18.30 2.36
CA TYR A 184 -19.43 16.98 2.96
C TYR A 184 -19.41 17.06 4.50
N ILE A 185 -18.64 17.98 5.08
CA ILE A 185 -18.50 18.10 6.55
C ILE A 185 -19.83 18.42 7.23
N ASP A 186 -20.67 19.25 6.63
CA ASP A 186 -21.98 19.59 7.18
C ASP A 186 -23.02 18.48 7.00
N ASN A 187 -22.90 17.67 5.95
CA ASN A 187 -23.87 16.62 5.61
C ASN A 187 -23.15 15.31 5.26
N PRO A 188 -22.37 14.72 6.18
CA PRO A 188 -21.64 13.50 5.88
C PRO A 188 -22.62 12.34 5.66
N PRO A 189 -22.39 11.48 4.65
CA PRO A 189 -23.19 10.28 4.48
C PRO A 189 -23.02 9.35 5.68
N THR A 190 -23.97 8.43 5.86
CA THR A 190 -23.77 7.34 6.83
C THR A 190 -22.59 6.50 6.38
N LEU A 191 -21.56 6.42 7.22
CA LEU A 191 -20.36 5.65 6.94
C LEU A 191 -20.69 4.17 6.87
N PHE A 192 -20.13 3.50 5.87
CA PHE A 192 -20.09 2.07 5.85
C PHE A 192 -19.18 1.61 6.99
N LYS A 193 -19.65 0.63 7.76
CA LYS A 193 -18.76 -0.05 8.69
C LYS A 193 -17.73 -0.78 7.86
N VAL A 194 -16.48 -0.33 7.93
CA VAL A 194 -15.36 -1.15 7.52
C VAL A 194 -15.45 -2.39 8.38
N GLU A 195 -15.91 -3.50 7.81
CA GLU A 195 -15.65 -4.79 8.41
C GLU A 195 -14.13 -4.86 8.47
N LYS A 196 -13.57 -4.68 9.66
CA LYS A 196 -12.21 -5.12 9.93
C LYS A 196 -12.24 -6.61 9.62
N LYS A 197 -11.95 -6.98 8.37
CA LYS A 197 -11.14 -8.16 8.15
C LYS A 197 -10.00 -7.95 9.12
N LYS A 198 -9.88 -8.82 10.11
CA LYS A 198 -8.57 -9.15 10.66
C LYS A 198 -7.75 -9.40 9.38
N GLY A 199 -7.03 -8.44 8.83
CA GLY A 199 -5.92 -7.83 9.51
C GLY A 199 -4.93 -8.95 9.81
N ASN A 200 -4.77 -9.90 8.88
CA ASN A 200 -3.52 -10.60 8.70
C ASN A 200 -2.47 -9.50 8.50
N ASN A 201 -1.91 -9.02 9.60
CA ASN A 201 -0.59 -8.45 9.55
C ASN A 201 0.29 -9.52 8.88
N PRO A 202 0.98 -9.23 7.78
CA PRO A 202 2.03 -10.12 7.31
C PRO A 202 3.19 -10.24 8.32
N PHE A 203 3.16 -9.49 9.44
CA PHE A 203 4.19 -9.46 10.48
C PHE A 203 3.70 -9.43 11.94
N GLY A 204 2.44 -9.79 12.24
CA GLY A 204 1.89 -9.59 13.59
C GLY A 204 0.81 -10.59 13.98
N ALA A 205 1.21 -11.52 14.85
CA ALA A 205 0.40 -12.51 15.56
C ALA A 205 0.08 -13.82 14.82
N ILE A 206 0.97 -14.79 15.02
CA ILE A 206 0.61 -16.20 15.23
C ILE A 206 -0.51 -16.23 16.29
N GLY A 207 -1.71 -16.62 15.91
CA GLY A 207 -2.83 -16.63 16.86
C GLY A 207 -4.20 -16.89 16.25
N SER A 208 -4.48 -18.17 15.99
CA SER A 208 -5.79 -18.85 16.02
C SER A 208 -7.00 -18.21 15.31
N SER A 209 -7.54 -19.02 14.39
CA SER A 209 -8.95 -19.11 13.95
C SER A 209 -9.34 -18.32 12.69
N PHE A 210 -9.20 -19.01 11.55
CA PHE A 210 -10.06 -18.83 10.39
C PHE A 210 -11.38 -19.61 10.55
N PRO A 211 -12.52 -19.07 10.08
CA PRO A 211 -13.78 -19.79 9.94
C PRO A 211 -13.93 -20.47 8.56
N ASN A 212 -14.65 -21.60 8.58
CA ASN A 212 -15.17 -22.45 7.52
C ASN A 212 -15.12 -21.93 6.07
N PHE A 213 -14.35 -22.66 5.24
CA PHE A 213 -14.60 -22.74 3.81
C PHE A 213 -15.63 -23.84 3.54
N ASN A 214 -16.70 -23.45 2.86
CA ASN A 214 -17.79 -24.31 2.42
C ASN A 214 -17.30 -25.20 1.27
N ASN A 215 -17.22 -26.51 1.52
CA ASN A 215 -16.90 -27.53 0.54
C ASN A 215 -18.12 -27.75 -0.38
N PRO A 216 -18.01 -27.70 -1.73
CA PRO A 216 -19.16 -27.94 -2.62
C PRO A 216 -19.54 -29.43 -2.75
N PHE A 217 -19.05 -30.29 -1.85
CA PHE A 217 -19.42 -31.70 -1.75
C PHE A 217 -20.18 -31.99 -0.46
N ALA A 218 -21.36 -31.37 -0.31
CA ALA A 218 -22.37 -31.82 0.62
C ALA A 218 -23.58 -32.32 -0.19
N LYS A 219 -23.49 -33.57 -0.63
CA LYS A 219 -24.67 -34.40 -0.84
C LYS A 219 -24.63 -35.50 0.21
N ASN A 220 -25.50 -35.34 1.21
CA ASN A 220 -26.11 -36.49 1.86
C ASN A 220 -26.86 -37.26 0.76
N ASP A 221 -26.61 -38.56 0.68
CA ASP A 221 -27.60 -39.55 1.09
C ASP A 221 -26.92 -40.93 1.01
N ASP A 222 -26.71 -41.52 2.19
CA ASP A 222 -26.62 -42.96 2.37
C ASP A 222 -27.79 -43.64 1.64
N PRO A 223 -27.56 -44.76 0.95
CA PRO A 223 -27.40 -46.01 1.69
C PRO A 223 -26.47 -47.00 0.99
N PHE A 224 -25.30 -47.26 1.57
CA PHE A 224 -24.57 -48.48 1.26
C PHE A 224 -24.13 -49.15 2.55
N ALA A 225 -24.91 -50.14 2.96
CA ALA A 225 -24.47 -51.17 3.89
C ALA A 225 -23.22 -51.82 3.31
N MET A 226 -22.05 -51.45 3.84
CA MET A 226 -20.84 -52.24 3.64
C MET A 226 -20.89 -53.40 4.62
N GLU A 227 -21.10 -54.58 4.04
CA GLU A 227 -20.82 -55.86 4.67
C GLU A 227 -19.41 -55.85 5.25
N GLU A 228 -19.31 -56.32 6.50
CA GLU A 228 -18.04 -56.67 7.11
C GLU A 228 -17.43 -57.82 6.30
N GLU A 229 -16.51 -57.50 5.39
CA GLU A 229 -15.59 -58.50 4.84
C GLU A 229 -14.59 -58.87 5.94
N ASP A 230 -14.89 -60.00 6.56
CA ASP A 230 -14.03 -60.76 7.47
C ASP A 230 -12.84 -61.30 6.67
N ASP A 231 -11.79 -60.47 6.51
CA ASP A 231 -10.51 -60.87 5.91
C ASP A 231 -9.72 -61.69 6.95
N SER A 232 -10.15 -62.93 7.13
CA SER A 232 -9.51 -63.94 7.96
C SER A 232 -8.62 -64.86 7.10
N SER A 233 -7.42 -64.40 6.75
CA SER A 233 -6.31 -65.31 6.46
C SER A 233 -4.97 -64.58 6.46
N ASP A 234 -4.33 -64.49 7.63
CA ASP A 234 -2.87 -64.47 7.69
C ASP A 234 -2.41 -65.23 8.94
N ASP A 235 -2.21 -66.53 8.75
CA ASP A 235 -1.54 -67.44 9.69
C ASP A 235 -0.04 -67.12 9.73
N GLY A 236 0.29 -66.03 10.43
CA GLY A 236 1.64 -65.71 10.84
C GLY A 236 1.76 -65.90 12.33
N ASP A 237 2.65 -66.82 12.75
CA ASP A 237 3.14 -67.07 14.11
C ASP A 237 3.64 -65.78 14.79
N GLY A 238 2.70 -64.93 15.17
CA GLY A 238 2.94 -63.63 15.78
C GLY A 238 3.16 -63.84 17.25
N MET A 239 4.43 -63.97 17.67
CA MET A 239 4.80 -63.82 19.07
C MET A 239 4.07 -62.60 19.63
N MET A 240 3.13 -62.85 20.54
CA MET A 240 2.36 -61.80 21.19
C MET A 240 3.33 -60.87 21.89
N MET A 241 3.57 -59.70 21.28
CA MET A 241 4.42 -58.69 21.88
C MET A 241 3.90 -58.38 23.27
N ASP A 242 4.80 -58.46 24.26
CA ASP A 242 4.50 -58.07 25.62
C ASP A 242 3.98 -56.62 25.64
N ARG A 243 3.18 -56.28 26.65
CA ARG A 243 2.52 -54.97 26.73
C ARG A 243 3.54 -53.82 26.71
N ASP A 244 4.71 -54.01 27.33
CA ASP A 244 5.77 -52.99 27.35
C ASP A 244 6.46 -52.85 25.98
N GLN A 245 6.62 -53.96 25.25
CA GLN A 245 7.12 -53.94 23.87
C GLN A 245 6.13 -53.22 22.94
N ARG A 246 4.82 -53.48 23.09
CA ARG A 246 3.78 -52.76 22.33
C ARG A 246 3.76 -51.27 22.66
N LYS A 247 3.89 -50.91 23.93
CA LYS A 247 3.98 -49.50 24.36
C LYS A 247 5.15 -48.79 23.68
N THR A 248 6.32 -49.43 23.67
CA THR A 248 7.52 -48.91 23.02
C THR A 248 7.31 -48.75 21.51
N MET A 249 6.75 -49.78 20.86
CA MET A 249 6.41 -49.75 19.44
C MET A 249 5.45 -48.59 19.10
N ILE A 250 4.42 -48.35 19.91
CA ILE A 250 3.48 -47.25 19.66
C ILE A 250 4.18 -45.89 19.76
N ILE A 251 4.95 -45.68 20.83
CA ILE A 251 5.67 -44.41 21.07
C ILE A 251 6.67 -44.14 19.95
N ASP A 252 7.45 -45.14 19.55
CA ASP A 252 8.48 -45.00 18.51
C ASP A 252 7.86 -44.64 17.16
N ASN A 253 6.73 -45.26 16.78
CA ASN A 253 6.06 -44.93 15.52
C ASN A 253 5.45 -43.52 15.55
N TYR A 254 4.85 -43.10 16.67
CA TYR A 254 4.34 -41.74 16.84
C TYR A 254 5.46 -40.69 16.73
N LYS A 255 6.60 -40.92 17.40
CA LYS A 255 7.77 -40.05 17.30
C LYS A 255 8.31 -39.99 15.89
N LYS A 256 8.37 -41.14 15.20
CA LYS A 256 8.91 -41.22 13.84
C LYS A 256 8.03 -40.53 12.80
N LEU A 257 6.71 -40.66 12.91
CA LEU A 257 5.76 -40.15 11.91
C LEU A 257 5.28 -38.73 12.21
N LEU A 258 5.03 -38.40 13.48
CA LEU A 258 4.46 -37.12 13.89
C LEU A 258 5.45 -36.22 14.63
N GLY A 259 6.65 -36.71 14.98
CA GLY A 259 7.63 -35.95 15.75
C GLY A 259 7.23 -35.71 17.21
N LYS A 260 6.17 -36.35 17.71
CA LYS A 260 5.64 -36.19 19.08
C LYS A 260 5.27 -37.51 19.72
N GLU A 261 5.16 -37.53 21.04
CA GLU A 261 4.63 -38.68 21.79
C GLU A 261 3.09 -38.77 21.65
N PRO A 262 2.53 -39.99 21.65
CA PRO A 262 1.08 -40.17 21.63
C PRO A 262 0.45 -39.57 22.88
N SER A 263 -0.79 -39.07 22.76
CA SER A 263 -1.54 -38.67 23.94
C SER A 263 -1.83 -39.90 24.83
N GLN A 264 -1.99 -39.69 26.14
CA GLN A 264 -2.32 -40.81 27.04
C GLN A 264 -3.61 -41.57 26.64
N PRO A 265 -4.69 -40.89 26.16
CA PRO A 265 -5.85 -41.57 25.57
C PRO A 265 -5.51 -42.46 24.37
N ASP A 266 -4.76 -41.95 23.39
CA ASP A 266 -4.40 -42.71 22.18
C ASP A 266 -3.54 -43.92 22.53
N LEU A 267 -2.55 -43.71 23.41
CA LEU A 267 -1.68 -44.78 23.89
C LEU A 267 -2.49 -45.89 24.56
N ASN A 268 -3.44 -45.53 25.43
CA ASN A 268 -4.31 -46.49 26.11
C ASN A 268 -5.23 -47.21 25.12
N GLN A 269 -5.80 -46.48 24.14
CA GLN A 269 -6.65 -47.05 23.11
C GLN A 269 -5.90 -48.14 22.32
N TYR A 270 -4.70 -47.82 21.80
CA TYR A 270 -3.94 -48.77 20.99
C TYR A 270 -3.39 -49.96 21.79
N LEU A 271 -2.99 -49.73 23.04
CA LEU A 271 -2.56 -50.81 23.95
C LEU A 271 -3.69 -51.81 24.21
N ASN A 272 -4.92 -51.32 24.41
CA ASN A 272 -6.07 -52.17 24.70
C ASN A 272 -6.59 -52.90 23.45
N THR A 273 -6.50 -52.29 22.26
CA THR A 273 -6.97 -52.93 21.01
C THR A 273 -6.00 -53.98 20.46
N GLY A 274 -4.76 -54.03 20.92
CA GLY A 274 -3.76 -54.97 20.40
C GLY A 274 -3.41 -54.75 18.92
N ILE A 275 -3.32 -53.49 18.49
CA ILE A 275 -3.10 -53.14 17.08
C ILE A 275 -1.72 -53.62 16.59
N SER A 276 -1.66 -54.19 15.38
CA SER A 276 -0.39 -54.51 14.74
C SER A 276 0.34 -53.24 14.30
N LYS A 277 1.66 -53.32 14.11
CA LYS A 277 2.48 -52.17 13.71
C LYS A 277 1.99 -51.54 12.40
N ASP A 278 1.65 -52.34 11.41
CA ASP A 278 1.23 -51.84 10.09
C ASP A 278 -0.15 -51.17 10.16
N LYS A 279 -1.09 -51.74 10.91
CA LYS A 279 -2.40 -51.11 11.18
C LYS A 279 -2.23 -49.80 11.96
N LEU A 280 -1.29 -49.73 12.90
CA LEU A 280 -0.97 -48.49 13.62
C LEU A 280 -0.42 -47.42 12.69
N ILE A 281 0.57 -47.76 11.86
CA ILE A 281 1.16 -46.83 10.88
C ILE A 281 0.07 -46.27 9.96
N LYS A 282 -0.80 -47.14 9.42
CA LYS A 282 -1.91 -46.73 8.56
C LYS A 282 -2.84 -45.73 9.27
N LYS A 283 -3.25 -46.03 10.52
CA LYS A 283 -4.08 -45.13 11.33
C LYS A 283 -3.41 -43.79 11.63
N ILE A 284 -2.10 -43.77 11.86
CA ILE A 284 -1.36 -42.52 12.10
C ILE A 284 -1.31 -41.68 10.82
N ILE A 285 -1.05 -42.30 9.66
CA ILE A 285 -1.01 -41.59 8.36
C ILE A 285 -2.38 -41.00 7.99
N GLU A 286 -3.46 -41.74 8.28
CA GLU A 286 -4.85 -41.30 8.06
C GLU A 286 -5.36 -40.33 9.15
N SER A 287 -4.56 -40.03 10.17
CA SER A 287 -4.98 -39.16 11.26
C SER A 287 -4.98 -37.68 10.84
N PRO A 288 -5.90 -36.85 11.39
CA PRO A 288 -5.90 -35.41 11.15
C PRO A 288 -4.59 -34.71 11.56
N ASP A 289 -3.87 -35.29 12.53
CA ASP A 289 -2.57 -34.77 12.97
C ASP A 289 -1.48 -34.93 11.90
N HIS A 290 -1.47 -36.07 11.19
CA HIS A 290 -0.54 -36.29 10.09
C HIS A 290 -0.89 -35.42 8.88
N GLU A 291 -2.17 -35.32 8.53
CA GLU A 291 -2.64 -34.42 7.46
C GLU A 291 -2.22 -32.97 7.72
N LYS A 292 -2.41 -32.50 8.96
CA LYS A 292 -1.96 -31.17 9.37
C LYS A 292 -0.44 -31.03 9.26
N LEU A 293 0.33 -32.03 9.68
CA LEU A 293 1.79 -31.99 9.61
C LEU A 293 2.29 -31.89 8.15
N VAL A 294 1.67 -32.64 7.23
CA VAL A 294 1.99 -32.57 5.80
C VAL A 294 1.69 -31.18 5.25
N LYS A 295 0.52 -30.63 5.57
CA LYS A 295 0.15 -29.28 5.15
C LYS A 295 1.09 -28.21 5.71
N ASP A 296 1.42 -28.28 7.01
CA ASP A 296 2.36 -27.36 7.65
C ASP A 296 3.76 -27.45 6.98
N ALA A 297 4.16 -28.63 6.52
CA ALA A 297 5.42 -28.83 5.78
C ALA A 297 5.37 -28.23 4.36
N GLU A 298 4.27 -28.39 3.64
CA GLU A 298 4.04 -27.76 2.33
C GLU A 298 4.05 -26.23 2.44
N ASP A 299 3.32 -25.68 3.41
CA ASP A 299 3.28 -24.24 3.69
C ASP A 299 4.68 -23.71 4.05
N ALA A 300 5.47 -24.47 4.81
CA ALA A 300 6.85 -24.13 5.15
C ALA A 300 7.78 -24.14 3.92
N GLU A 301 7.60 -25.06 2.99
CA GLU A 301 8.36 -25.11 1.74
C GLU A 301 8.00 -23.94 0.81
N GLU A 302 6.73 -23.58 0.70
CA GLU A 302 6.27 -22.40 -0.05
C GLU A 302 6.88 -21.12 0.54
N LEU A 303 6.81 -20.96 1.87
CA LEU A 303 7.39 -19.81 2.58
C LEU A 303 8.90 -19.73 2.38
N ARG A 304 9.62 -20.87 2.42
CA ARG A 304 11.06 -20.92 2.17
C ARG A 304 11.39 -20.49 0.74
N THR A 305 10.63 -20.96 -0.24
CA THR A 305 10.78 -20.59 -1.65
C THR A 305 10.54 -19.11 -1.87
N LYS A 306 9.48 -18.56 -1.26
CA LYS A 306 9.14 -17.13 -1.33
C LYS A 306 10.21 -16.27 -0.67
N THR A 307 10.72 -16.68 0.49
CA THR A 307 11.82 -15.98 1.20
C THR A 307 13.08 -15.96 0.35
N GLY A 308 13.45 -17.09 -0.28
CA GLY A 308 14.61 -17.15 -1.17
C GLY A 308 14.48 -16.23 -2.40
N LYS A 309 13.28 -16.10 -2.98
CA LYS A 309 13.03 -15.14 -4.07
C LYS A 309 13.19 -13.69 -3.60
N MET A 310 12.62 -13.34 -2.45
CA MET A 310 12.73 -11.99 -1.88
C MET A 310 14.19 -11.64 -1.53
N GLU A 311 14.96 -12.57 -0.98
CA GLU A 311 16.39 -12.37 -0.71
C GLU A 311 17.20 -12.12 -2.00
N ALA A 312 16.89 -12.86 -3.07
CA ALA A 312 17.53 -12.67 -4.37
C ALA A 312 17.20 -11.29 -4.98
N GLU A 313 15.93 -10.88 -4.92
CA GLU A 313 15.49 -9.55 -5.38
C GLU A 313 16.15 -8.42 -4.58
N LEU A 314 16.22 -8.55 -3.26
CA LEU A 314 16.86 -7.58 -2.38
C LEU A 314 18.35 -7.42 -2.72
N LYS A 315 19.05 -8.53 -3.00
CA LYS A 315 20.44 -8.50 -3.43
C LYS A 315 20.62 -7.80 -4.78
N GLN A 316 19.71 -8.00 -5.73
CA GLN A 316 19.74 -7.30 -7.02
C GLN A 316 19.49 -5.80 -6.87
N LEU A 317 18.52 -5.40 -6.04
CA LEU A 317 18.24 -4.00 -5.75
C LEU A 317 19.43 -3.30 -5.08
N GLN A 318 20.06 -3.95 -4.10
CA GLN A 318 21.27 -3.42 -3.46
C GLN A 318 22.42 -3.20 -4.45
N ALA A 319 22.63 -4.15 -5.39
CA ALA A 319 23.61 -3.97 -6.45
C ALA A 319 23.28 -2.77 -7.36
N ARG A 320 22.01 -2.62 -7.77
CA ARG A 320 21.57 -1.49 -8.59
C ARG A 320 21.76 -0.14 -7.88
N VAL A 321 21.42 -0.05 -6.60
CA VAL A 321 21.63 1.18 -5.80
C VAL A 321 23.12 1.52 -5.72
N LYS A 322 23.99 0.53 -5.53
CA LYS A 322 25.44 0.73 -5.52
C LYS A 322 25.96 1.26 -6.86
N ASP A 323 25.46 0.72 -7.97
CA ASP A 323 25.84 1.17 -9.32
C ASP A 323 25.35 2.59 -9.60
N MET A 324 24.11 2.92 -9.21
CA MET A 324 23.57 4.28 -9.31
C MET A 324 24.39 5.29 -8.50
N HIS A 325 24.80 4.93 -7.28
CA HIS A 325 25.67 5.76 -6.46
C HIS A 325 27.04 5.99 -7.13
N ALA A 326 27.63 4.95 -7.72
CA ALA A 326 28.88 5.07 -8.47
C ALA A 326 28.74 6.01 -9.69
N MET A 327 27.62 5.92 -10.40
CA MET A 327 27.29 6.79 -11.53
C MET A 327 27.12 8.25 -11.10
N GLN A 328 26.43 8.49 -9.98
CA GLN A 328 26.25 9.83 -9.42
C GLN A 328 27.60 10.47 -9.06
N GLU A 329 28.51 9.72 -8.43
CA GLU A 329 29.87 10.20 -8.12
C GLU A 329 30.69 10.48 -9.40
N HIS A 330 30.53 9.67 -10.44
CA HIS A 330 31.15 9.92 -11.73
C HIS A 330 30.61 11.20 -12.40
N LEU A 331 29.30 11.40 -12.41
CA LEU A 331 28.66 12.61 -12.94
C LEU A 331 29.12 13.86 -12.19
N LYS A 332 29.24 13.79 -10.86
CA LYS A 332 29.78 14.88 -10.04
C LYS A 332 31.22 15.25 -10.43
N LYS A 333 32.09 14.26 -10.67
CA LYS A 333 33.46 14.49 -11.17
C LYS A 333 33.47 15.13 -12.56
N LEU A 334 32.57 14.70 -13.45
CA LEU A 334 32.44 15.29 -14.79
C LEU A 334 31.99 16.75 -14.74
N LEU A 335 31.04 17.10 -13.86
CA LEU A 335 30.62 18.48 -13.65
C LEU A 335 31.78 19.34 -13.15
N GLN A 336 32.51 18.87 -12.13
CA GLN A 336 33.71 19.58 -11.63
C GLN A 336 34.75 19.80 -12.73
N HIS A 337 34.99 18.80 -13.59
CA HIS A 337 35.92 18.94 -14.69
C HIS A 337 35.43 19.95 -15.74
N LYS A 338 34.13 19.94 -16.07
CA LYS A 338 33.51 20.94 -16.95
C LYS A 338 33.63 22.35 -16.39
N ASP A 339 33.39 22.55 -15.10
CA ASP A 339 33.51 23.86 -14.46
C ASP A 339 34.94 24.40 -14.54
N ILE A 340 35.95 23.53 -14.33
CA ILE A 340 37.36 23.88 -14.50
C ILE A 340 37.64 24.28 -15.95
N GLN A 341 37.15 23.52 -16.94
CA GLN A 341 37.35 23.85 -18.36
C GLN A 341 36.65 25.15 -18.77
N ILE A 342 35.43 25.38 -18.30
CA ILE A 342 34.69 26.64 -18.53
C ILE A 342 35.50 27.81 -17.98
N LYS A 343 36.02 27.69 -16.75
CA LYS A 343 36.86 28.73 -16.16
C LYS A 343 38.14 28.99 -16.97
N GLN A 344 38.83 27.94 -17.40
CA GLN A 344 40.03 28.07 -18.25
C GLN A 344 39.73 28.75 -19.58
N MET A 345 38.59 28.43 -20.21
CA MET A 345 38.15 29.09 -21.44
C MET A 345 37.81 30.57 -21.20
N GLN A 346 37.10 30.88 -20.12
CA GLN A 346 36.79 32.27 -19.73
C GLN A 346 38.08 33.08 -19.52
N ASP A 347 39.03 32.55 -18.74
CA ASP A 347 40.33 33.20 -18.50
C ASP A 347 41.09 33.46 -19.81
N ALA A 348 41.05 32.51 -20.75
CA ALA A 348 41.67 32.66 -22.07
C ALA A 348 40.97 33.74 -22.94
N LEU A 349 39.64 33.83 -22.87
CA LEU A 349 38.86 34.87 -23.57
C LEU A 349 39.09 36.26 -22.98
N VAL A 350 39.19 36.37 -21.65
CA VAL A 350 39.56 37.62 -20.96
C VAL A 350 40.96 38.07 -21.39
N LYS A 351 41.93 37.15 -21.43
CA LYS A 351 43.30 37.45 -21.87
C LYS A 351 43.37 37.94 -23.33
N LYS A 352 42.45 37.48 -24.18
CA LYS A 352 42.31 37.92 -25.58
C LYS A 352 41.52 39.22 -25.74
N GLY A 353 40.94 39.77 -24.66
CA GLY A 353 40.11 40.97 -24.70
C GLY A 353 38.73 40.76 -25.33
N VAL A 354 38.28 39.51 -25.47
CA VAL A 354 36.96 39.19 -26.04
C VAL A 354 35.85 39.49 -25.04
N ILE A 355 36.10 39.25 -23.75
CA ILE A 355 35.16 39.49 -22.65
C ILE A 355 35.89 40.19 -21.49
N ARG A 356 35.17 40.94 -20.64
CA ARG A 356 35.75 41.54 -19.43
C ARG A 356 35.83 40.52 -18.30
N ASN A 357 36.70 40.76 -17.32
CA ASN A 357 36.80 39.90 -16.14
C ASN A 357 35.45 39.83 -15.40
N GLY A 358 34.93 38.62 -15.21
CA GLY A 358 33.62 38.37 -14.59
C GLY A 358 32.42 38.40 -15.56
N GLU A 359 32.62 38.69 -16.85
CA GLU A 359 31.55 38.53 -17.86
C GLU A 359 31.52 37.10 -18.42
N TYR A 360 30.32 36.60 -18.71
CA TYR A 360 30.16 35.37 -19.49
C TYR A 360 30.28 35.67 -20.98
N PHE A 361 30.79 34.69 -21.74
CA PHE A 361 30.81 34.78 -23.20
C PHE A 361 29.38 34.70 -23.75
N ASP A 362 28.96 35.79 -24.40
CA ASP A 362 27.72 35.85 -25.17
C ASP A 362 28.09 35.83 -26.66
N PRO A 363 27.75 34.77 -27.41
CA PRO A 363 28.07 34.68 -28.82
C PRO A 363 27.43 35.80 -29.66
N ASN A 364 26.35 36.43 -29.18
CA ASN A 364 25.67 37.51 -29.91
C ASN A 364 26.39 38.87 -29.79
N ARG A 365 27.40 39.00 -28.93
CA ARG A 365 28.20 40.25 -28.80
C ARG A 365 29.31 40.38 -29.85
N VAL A 366 29.63 39.29 -30.55
CA VAL A 366 30.79 39.22 -31.45
C VAL A 366 30.39 39.37 -32.93
N SER A 367 29.10 39.56 -33.22
CA SER A 367 28.55 39.77 -34.57
C SER A 367 28.46 41.24 -34.97
#